data_AF-A0AAQ3MJL6-F1
#
_entry.id   AF-A0AAQ3MJL6-F1
#
_cell.length_a   1.000
_cell.length_b   1.000
_cell.length_c   1.000
_cell.angle_alpha   90.00
_cell.angle_beta   90.00
_cell.angle_gamma   90.00
#
_symmetry.space_group_name_H-M   'P 1'
#
loop_
_entity.id
_entity.type
_entity.pdbx_description
1 polymer ?
#
loop_
_entity_poly.entity_id
_entity_poly.type
_entity_poly.pdbx_seq_one_letter_code
_entity_poly.pdbx_strand_id
1 'polypeptide(L)'
;MYSNKGYRDDRIAEPRYIETDPNGRYARVGDILGKGAMKTVYKAIDEVHGTEVAWSQVKLNDAFRKPEDLERLYLEVHLLSTLKHQSIMRFYTSWIDVNNKTFNFITEMFTSGTLREYRKKYKHIGLRAIKSWARQILQGLVYLHEHDPPVIHRDLKCDNIFVNGHLGQVKIGDLGLAAILHGSQPAHSVIGTPEFMAPELYEEEYNELVDVYSFGMCVLEMLTSDYPYSECTNPAQIYKKVTSGKLPAAFFRIEDTEAQKFIGKCLIAAAERPSAKELLHDPFLLSNDESSMAKIGIQKPFLNYSELEKLQLSDDLPMTKMSITGKLNSQDDTIFLKVKISEKDDTPVDVAIEMVKELEITDLEPSDIARMIEGEISVLLPNWRNSNCPDSCHTSSYNDDKDNEDPQHHFHSISSCSSSLESIIGSVNRVDDLLNGYHWLHGMSPLSLPPTTIATCEVCKCE
;
A
#
# COMPACT_ATOMS: atom_id res chain seq x y z
N MET A 1 44.83 -28.48 -22.53
CA MET A 1 44.67 -28.56 -21.06
C MET A 1 43.90 -27.33 -20.63
N TYR A 2 42.65 -27.46 -20.19
CA TYR A 2 41.85 -26.31 -19.77
C TYR A 2 42.11 -25.98 -18.29
N SER A 3 42.17 -24.68 -17.97
CA SER A 3 42.60 -24.22 -16.65
C SER A 3 41.52 -24.39 -15.59
N ASN A 4 41.94 -24.75 -14.38
CA ASN A 4 41.07 -25.06 -13.26
C ASN A 4 40.41 -23.79 -12.69
N LYS A 5 39.18 -23.48 -13.12
CA LYS A 5 38.35 -22.45 -12.48
C LYS A 5 37.75 -23.04 -11.20
N GLY A 6 38.37 -22.74 -10.06
CA GLY A 6 37.80 -23.07 -8.76
C GLY A 6 36.42 -22.44 -8.58
N TYR A 7 35.47 -23.22 -8.06
CA TYR A 7 34.20 -22.68 -7.57
C TYR A 7 34.51 -21.62 -6.51
N ARG A 8 34.04 -20.38 -6.75
CA ARG A 8 33.89 -19.43 -5.65
C ARG A 8 32.62 -19.82 -4.92
N ASP A 9 32.84 -20.28 -3.70
CA ASP A 9 31.84 -20.38 -2.66
C ASP A 9 31.43 -18.94 -2.27
N ASP A 10 30.54 -18.36 -3.08
CA ASP A 10 29.88 -17.07 -2.79
C ASP A 10 28.84 -17.30 -1.67
N ARG A 11 29.35 -17.65 -0.49
CA ARG A 11 28.63 -17.59 0.78
C ARG A 11 28.10 -16.17 0.92
N ILE A 12 26.78 -16.05 0.81
CA ILE A 12 26.04 -14.81 1.07
C ILE A 12 26.54 -14.26 2.40
N ALA A 13 27.17 -13.08 2.36
CA ALA A 13 27.75 -12.50 3.56
C ALA A 13 26.62 -12.20 4.54
N GLU A 14 26.55 -12.96 5.64
CA GLU A 14 25.57 -12.77 6.70
C GLU A 14 25.55 -11.29 7.12
N PRO A 15 24.37 -10.66 7.28
CA PRO A 15 24.26 -9.26 7.64
C PRO A 15 24.86 -9.06 9.03
N ARG A 16 26.13 -8.67 9.07
CA ARG A 16 26.93 -8.66 10.30
C ARG A 16 26.44 -7.58 11.26
N TYR A 17 25.53 -7.98 12.14
CA TYR A 17 25.04 -7.17 13.25
C TYR A 17 26.21 -6.59 14.06
N ILE A 18 26.09 -5.33 14.45
CA ILE A 18 27.15 -4.60 15.16
C ILE A 18 27.01 -4.78 16.69
N GLU A 19 25.77 -4.89 17.17
CA GLU A 19 25.39 -4.93 18.58
C GLU A 19 24.06 -5.67 18.68
N THR A 20 23.83 -6.44 19.74
CA THR A 20 22.54 -7.09 20.03
C THR A 20 22.07 -6.69 21.43
N ASP A 21 20.76 -6.68 21.67
CA ASP A 21 20.25 -6.44 23.02
C ASP A 21 20.62 -7.59 23.99
N PRO A 22 20.53 -7.39 25.32
CA PRO A 22 20.89 -8.40 26.32
C PRO A 22 20.13 -9.72 26.22
N ASN A 23 18.97 -9.73 25.55
CA ASN A 23 18.13 -10.92 25.36
C ASN A 23 18.36 -11.60 23.99
N GLY A 24 19.15 -11.02 23.09
CA GLY A 24 19.39 -11.57 21.75
C GLY A 24 18.15 -11.58 20.84
N ARG A 25 17.26 -10.59 20.97
CA ARG A 25 16.06 -10.42 20.14
C ARG A 25 16.18 -9.26 19.15
N TYR A 26 16.80 -8.16 19.57
CA TYR A 26 17.00 -7.00 18.72
C TYR A 26 18.46 -6.89 18.29
N ALA A 27 18.69 -6.74 16.99
CA ALA A 27 20.04 -6.66 16.43
C ALA A 27 20.24 -5.36 15.64
N ARG A 28 21.31 -4.63 15.94
CA ARG A 28 21.61 -3.31 15.38
C ARG A 28 22.41 -3.40 14.09
N VAL A 29 21.90 -2.73 13.06
CA VAL A 29 22.52 -2.58 11.73
C VAL A 29 23.44 -1.35 11.72
N GLY A 30 24.30 -1.22 10.71
CA GLY A 30 25.23 -0.10 10.59
C GLY A 30 24.62 1.26 10.25
N ASP A 31 23.37 1.28 9.77
CA ASP A 31 22.74 2.49 9.26
C ASP A 31 22.30 3.42 10.40
N ILE A 32 22.75 4.68 10.34
CA ILE A 32 22.25 5.76 11.21
C ILE A 32 21.00 6.35 10.55
N LEU A 33 19.86 6.28 11.24
CA LEU A 33 18.60 6.89 10.82
C LEU A 33 18.56 8.39 11.17
N GLY A 34 19.18 8.78 12.29
CA GLY A 34 19.22 10.17 12.74
C GLY A 34 20.18 10.39 13.90
N LYS A 35 20.57 11.65 14.12
CA LYS A 35 21.48 12.02 15.21
C LYS A 35 21.05 13.36 15.82
N GLY A 36 20.45 13.31 17.00
CA GLY A 36 20.12 14.48 17.81
C GLY A 36 21.28 14.90 18.72
N ALA A 37 21.00 15.85 19.62
CA ALA A 37 21.98 16.32 20.60
C ALA A 37 22.33 15.28 21.68
N MET A 38 21.35 14.47 22.10
CA MET A 38 21.50 13.47 23.18
C MET A 38 21.50 12.02 22.65
N LYS A 39 20.59 11.69 21.72
CA LYS A 39 20.40 10.34 21.16
C LYS A 39 20.85 10.22 19.71
N THR A 40 21.52 9.13 19.38
CA THR A 40 21.75 8.67 17.99
C THR A 40 20.82 7.50 17.73
N VAL A 41 20.10 7.54 16.61
CA VAL A 41 19.11 6.52 16.23
C VAL A 41 19.67 5.70 15.06
N TYR A 42 19.71 4.39 15.23
CA TYR A 42 20.19 3.42 14.25
C TYR A 42 19.05 2.53 13.76
N LYS A 43 19.24 1.93 12.59
CA LYS A 43 18.39 0.85 12.10
C LYS A 43 18.68 -0.43 12.89
N ALA A 44 17.63 -1.16 13.24
CA ALA A 44 17.72 -2.48 13.86
C ALA A 44 16.60 -3.39 13.35
N ILE A 45 16.71 -4.68 13.65
CA ILE A 45 15.70 -5.70 13.37
C ILE A 45 15.21 -6.31 14.69
N ASP A 46 13.92 -6.61 14.79
CA ASP A 46 13.35 -7.51 15.80
C ASP A 46 13.31 -8.92 15.21
N GLU A 47 14.27 -9.78 15.58
CA GLU A 47 14.46 -11.11 14.99
C GLU A 47 13.30 -12.08 15.32
N VAL A 48 12.48 -11.77 16.33
CA VAL A 48 11.29 -12.58 16.68
C VAL A 48 10.09 -12.28 15.77
N HIS A 49 9.99 -11.07 15.22
CA HIS A 49 8.88 -10.67 14.35
C HIS A 49 9.29 -10.42 12.89
N GLY A 50 10.59 -10.37 12.58
CA GLY A 50 11.11 -10.02 11.26
C GLY A 50 10.88 -8.54 10.87
N THR A 51 10.63 -7.66 11.85
CA THR A 51 10.25 -6.26 11.59
C THR A 51 11.39 -5.29 11.87
N GLU A 52 11.57 -4.29 11.01
CA GLU A 52 12.53 -3.20 11.22
C GLU A 52 12.09 -2.31 12.40
N VAL A 53 13.03 -1.95 13.27
CA VAL A 53 12.81 -1.14 14.47
C VAL A 53 13.89 -0.07 14.63
N ALA A 54 13.58 1.01 15.35
CA ALA A 54 14.49 2.12 15.59
C ALA A 54 15.22 1.90 16.92
N TRP A 55 16.54 1.80 16.87
CA TRP A 55 17.41 1.65 18.04
C TRP A 55 17.97 3.02 18.43
N SER A 56 17.45 3.60 19.51
CA SER A 56 17.95 4.85 20.08
C SER A 56 19.02 4.58 21.13
N GLN A 57 20.19 5.22 20.97
CA GLN A 57 21.34 5.08 21.87
C GLN A 57 21.78 6.45 22.39
N VAL A 58 21.87 6.59 23.71
CA VAL A 58 22.44 7.75 24.41
C VAL A 58 23.75 7.35 25.08
N LYS A 59 24.81 8.13 24.88
CA LYS A 59 26.09 7.94 25.56
C LYS A 59 26.05 8.57 26.94
N LEU A 60 26.11 7.75 27.99
CA LEU A 60 26.01 8.23 29.36
C LEU A 60 27.17 9.16 29.73
N ASN A 61 28.40 8.88 29.24
CA ASN A 61 29.56 9.78 29.42
C ASN A 61 29.31 11.21 28.89
N ASP A 62 28.51 11.37 27.83
CA ASP A 62 28.18 12.67 27.26
C ASP A 62 26.97 13.32 27.95
N ALA A 63 26.02 12.50 28.45
CA ALA A 63 24.85 12.94 29.22
C ALA A 63 25.18 13.32 30.68
N PHE A 64 26.19 12.71 31.31
CA PHE A 64 26.62 12.99 32.69
C PHE A 64 27.19 14.41 32.93
N ARG A 65 27.07 15.35 31.98
CA ARG A 65 27.40 16.76 32.18
C ARG A 65 26.46 17.45 33.19
N LYS A 66 25.25 16.91 33.37
CA LYS A 66 24.18 17.42 34.21
C LYS A 66 23.29 16.26 34.70
N PRO A 67 22.92 16.19 35.99
CA PRO A 67 22.00 15.16 36.47
C PRO A 67 20.59 15.29 35.85
N GLU A 68 20.15 16.52 35.56
CA GLU A 68 18.81 16.82 35.05
C GLU A 68 18.58 16.24 33.64
N ASP A 69 19.63 16.16 32.82
CA ASP A 69 19.55 15.63 31.45
C ASP A 69 19.45 14.09 31.42
N LEU A 70 19.88 13.41 32.48
CA LEU A 70 19.68 11.97 32.66
C LEU A 70 18.29 11.66 33.21
N GLU A 71 17.80 12.46 34.17
CA GLU A 71 16.44 12.35 34.70
C GLU A 71 15.39 12.51 33.59
N ARG A 72 15.56 13.52 32.72
CA ARG A 72 14.72 13.71 31.51
C ARG A 72 14.66 12.48 30.61
N LEU A 73 15.80 11.81 30.37
CA LEU A 73 15.85 10.60 29.55
C LEU A 73 15.07 9.44 30.19
N TYR A 74 15.19 9.26 31.51
CA TYR A 74 14.41 8.24 32.22
C TYR A 74 12.91 8.58 32.20
N LEU A 75 12.53 9.85 32.35
CA LEU A 75 11.13 10.28 32.27
C LEU A 75 10.55 10.11 30.85
N GLU A 76 11.29 10.51 29.80
CA GLU A 76 10.90 10.28 28.39
C GLU A 76 10.56 8.81 28.15
N VAL A 77 11.48 7.92 28.53
CA VAL A 77 11.39 6.50 28.25
C VAL A 77 10.37 5.80 29.14
N HIS A 78 10.25 6.21 30.42
CA HIS A 78 9.22 5.68 31.32
C HIS A 78 7.83 6.04 30.81
N LEU A 79 7.59 7.31 30.47
CA LEU A 79 6.32 7.79 29.91
C LEU A 79 6.01 7.09 28.57
N LEU A 80 6.95 7.03 27.63
CA LEU A 80 6.72 6.36 26.35
C LEU A 80 6.45 4.84 26.53
N SER A 81 6.91 4.22 27.62
CA SER A 81 6.65 2.81 27.93
C SER A 81 5.24 2.52 28.47
N THR A 82 4.55 3.49 29.07
CA THR A 82 3.16 3.30 29.55
C THR A 82 2.14 3.51 28.43
N LEU A 83 2.45 4.40 27.47
CA LEU A 83 1.54 4.86 26.42
C LEU A 83 1.33 3.81 25.31
N LYS A 84 0.07 3.57 24.94
CA LYS A 84 -0.36 2.56 23.95
C LYS A 84 -1.57 3.06 23.15
N HIS A 85 -1.32 3.78 22.07
CA HIS A 85 -2.36 4.31 21.19
C HIS A 85 -1.91 4.35 19.73
N GLN A 86 -2.86 4.28 18.77
CA GLN A 86 -2.54 4.19 17.34
C GLN A 86 -1.76 5.41 16.80
N SER A 87 -1.99 6.59 17.36
CA SER A 87 -1.34 7.84 16.96
C SER A 87 -0.13 8.23 17.80
N ILE A 88 0.35 7.35 18.70
CA ILE A 88 1.54 7.58 19.53
C ILE A 88 2.63 6.58 19.14
N MET A 89 3.89 7.02 19.11
CA MET A 89 5.05 6.18 18.82
C MET A 89 5.14 5.02 19.80
N ARG A 90 5.11 3.79 19.28
CA ARG A 90 5.22 2.56 20.08
C ARG A 90 6.64 2.37 20.60
N PHE A 91 6.76 2.31 21.92
CA PHE A 91 7.91 1.77 22.63
C PHE A 91 7.86 0.22 22.68
N TYR A 92 9.04 -0.40 22.74
CA TYR A 92 9.18 -1.86 22.91
C TYR A 92 9.99 -2.27 24.15
N THR A 93 11.19 -1.70 24.35
CA THR A 93 12.07 -2.03 25.49
C THR A 93 13.19 -1.00 25.67
N SER A 94 13.85 -0.99 26.83
CA SER A 94 15.06 -0.22 27.12
C SER A 94 16.00 -0.96 28.08
N TRP A 95 17.30 -0.67 28.01
CA TRP A 95 18.32 -1.21 28.90
C TRP A 95 19.55 -0.30 29.00
N ILE A 96 20.43 -0.62 29.95
CA ILE A 96 21.72 0.03 30.14
C ILE A 96 22.82 -0.98 29.76
N ASP A 97 23.70 -0.60 28.85
CA ASP A 97 24.98 -1.28 28.64
C ASP A 97 26.04 -0.60 29.53
N VAL A 98 26.51 -1.33 30.54
CA VAL A 98 27.52 -0.87 31.50
C VAL A 98 28.92 -0.84 30.90
N ASN A 99 29.22 -1.69 29.91
CA ASN A 99 30.52 -1.81 29.27
C ASN A 99 30.75 -0.65 28.29
N ASN A 100 29.78 -0.41 27.41
CA ASN A 100 29.82 0.72 26.45
C ASN A 100 29.38 2.05 27.08
N LYS A 101 28.80 2.02 28.30
CA LYS A 101 28.23 3.16 29.02
C LYS A 101 27.16 3.89 28.19
N THR A 102 26.21 3.11 27.69
CA THR A 102 25.10 3.59 26.86
C THR A 102 23.76 3.21 27.46
N PHE A 103 22.80 4.13 27.39
CA PHE A 103 21.39 3.81 27.55
C PHE A 103 20.82 3.55 26.16
N ASN A 104 20.22 2.38 25.97
CA ASN A 104 19.67 1.92 24.69
C ASN A 104 18.15 1.72 24.83
N PHE A 105 17.37 2.08 23.81
CA PHE A 105 15.92 1.80 23.76
C PHE A 105 15.40 1.59 22.34
N ILE A 106 14.33 0.81 22.22
CA ILE A 106 13.75 0.38 20.94
C ILE A 106 12.34 0.96 20.79
N THR A 107 12.11 1.64 19.66
CA THR A 107 10.80 2.15 19.22
C THR A 107 10.47 1.66 17.82
N GLU A 108 9.24 1.88 17.36
CA GLU A 108 8.88 1.57 15.96
C GLU A 108 9.60 2.49 14.97
N MET A 109 9.86 1.97 13.77
CA MET A 109 10.64 2.64 12.73
C MET A 109 9.77 3.26 11.65
N PHE A 110 10.08 4.50 11.26
CA PHE A 110 9.34 5.24 10.23
C PHE A 110 10.24 5.48 9.01
N THR A 111 10.15 4.60 8.01
CA THR A 111 10.92 4.68 6.75
C THR A 111 10.60 5.92 5.91
N SER A 112 9.52 6.64 6.20
CA SER A 112 9.12 7.86 5.50
C SER A 112 9.59 9.15 6.20
N GLY A 113 10.28 9.05 7.34
CA GLY A 113 10.79 10.17 8.12
C GLY A 113 9.73 10.94 8.90
N THR A 114 10.09 12.16 9.30
CA THR A 114 9.22 13.12 9.98
C THR A 114 8.19 13.74 9.02
N LEU A 115 7.12 14.30 9.57
CA LEU A 115 6.07 14.99 8.82
C LEU A 115 6.61 16.23 8.08
N ARG A 116 7.60 16.91 8.65
CA ARG A 116 8.38 17.99 7.99
C ARG A 116 9.11 17.45 6.76
N GLU A 117 9.88 16.37 6.91
CA GLU A 117 10.64 15.77 5.80
C GLU A 117 9.70 15.27 4.70
N TYR A 118 8.59 14.65 5.07
CA TYR A 118 7.57 14.17 4.15
C TYR A 118 6.91 15.31 3.36
N ARG A 119 6.55 16.43 4.00
CA ARG A 119 6.03 17.64 3.31
C ARG A 119 7.09 18.42 2.54
N LYS A 120 8.37 18.30 2.90
CA LYS A 120 9.49 18.81 2.08
C LYS A 120 9.67 17.98 0.80
N LYS A 121 9.60 16.65 0.90
CA LYS A 121 9.74 15.69 -0.22
C LYS A 121 8.53 15.68 -1.17
N TYR A 122 7.32 15.69 -0.63
CA TYR A 122 6.07 15.61 -1.39
C TYR A 122 5.27 16.91 -1.24
N LYS A 123 5.40 17.83 -2.21
CA LYS A 123 4.75 19.14 -2.14
C LYS A 123 3.25 19.10 -2.46
N HIS A 124 2.82 18.28 -3.42
CA HIS A 124 1.42 18.19 -3.87
C HIS A 124 0.61 17.12 -3.12
N ILE A 125 0.58 17.21 -1.78
CA ILE A 125 -0.29 16.36 -0.95
C ILE A 125 -1.67 17.03 -0.86
N GLY A 126 -2.72 16.31 -1.26
CA GLY A 126 -4.09 16.80 -1.26
C GLY A 126 -4.69 16.99 0.14
N LEU A 127 -5.63 17.94 0.25
CA LEU A 127 -6.27 18.35 1.51
C LEU A 127 -6.84 17.17 2.33
N ARG A 128 -7.42 16.17 1.66
CA ARG A 128 -7.95 14.93 2.28
C ARG A 128 -6.92 14.22 3.18
N ALA A 129 -5.66 14.15 2.75
CA ALA A 129 -4.59 13.54 3.52
C ALA A 129 -4.20 14.42 4.73
N ILE A 130 -4.13 15.74 4.54
CA ILE A 130 -3.84 16.70 5.63
C ILE A 130 -4.95 16.67 6.69
N LYS A 131 -6.23 16.64 6.29
CA LYS A 131 -7.37 16.40 7.20
C LYS A 131 -7.26 15.05 7.93
N SER A 132 -6.83 13.99 7.25
CA SER A 132 -6.64 12.67 7.88
C SER A 132 -5.47 12.63 8.86
N TRP A 133 -4.39 13.39 8.62
CA TRP A 133 -3.28 13.52 9.56
C TRP A 133 -3.64 14.41 10.73
N ALA A 134 -4.35 15.51 10.50
CA ALA A 134 -4.89 16.37 11.54
C ALA A 134 -5.77 15.60 12.54
N ARG A 135 -6.71 14.77 12.05
CA ARG A 135 -7.50 13.86 12.89
C ARG A 135 -6.65 12.86 13.68
N GLN A 136 -5.63 12.25 13.06
CA GLN A 136 -4.75 11.30 13.75
C GLN A 136 -3.94 11.96 14.86
N ILE A 137 -3.37 13.15 14.61
CA ILE A 137 -2.63 13.91 15.63
C ILE A 137 -3.57 14.30 16.79
N LEU A 138 -4.78 14.81 16.50
CA LEU A 138 -5.76 15.14 17.54
C LEU A 138 -6.20 13.90 18.35
N GLN A 139 -6.39 12.73 17.73
CA GLN A 139 -6.62 11.48 18.47
C GLN A 139 -5.45 11.13 19.39
N GLY A 140 -4.22 11.41 18.97
CA GLY A 140 -3.03 11.28 19.81
C GLY A 140 -3.04 12.23 21.01
N LEU A 141 -3.37 13.51 20.78
CA LEU A 141 -3.47 14.51 21.85
C LEU A 141 -4.59 14.18 22.85
N VAL A 142 -5.79 13.83 22.38
CA VAL A 142 -6.90 13.41 23.27
C VAL A 142 -6.47 12.24 24.14
N TYR A 143 -5.77 11.24 23.60
CA TYR A 143 -5.25 10.12 24.39
C TYR A 143 -4.23 10.52 25.47
N LEU A 144 -3.39 11.54 25.23
CA LEU A 144 -2.46 12.08 26.22
C LEU A 144 -3.18 12.95 27.27
N HIS A 145 -4.15 13.75 26.83
CA HIS A 145 -4.89 14.71 27.64
C HIS A 145 -5.97 14.05 28.53
N GLU A 146 -6.51 12.89 28.13
CA GLU A 146 -7.44 12.07 28.92
C GLU A 146 -6.74 11.09 29.88
N HIS A 147 -5.41 11.13 29.98
CA HIS A 147 -4.65 10.35 30.96
C HIS A 147 -4.86 10.92 32.39
N ASP A 148 -4.75 10.06 33.43
CA ASP A 148 -4.79 10.48 34.83
C ASP A 148 -3.43 10.19 35.52
N PRO A 149 -2.62 11.21 35.85
CA PRO A 149 -2.83 12.64 35.57
C PRO A 149 -2.56 12.98 34.09
N PRO A 150 -3.06 14.12 33.56
CA PRO A 150 -2.92 14.49 32.15
C PRO A 150 -1.46 14.65 31.70
N VAL A 151 -1.17 14.21 30.47
CA VAL A 151 0.15 14.29 29.84
C VAL A 151 0.16 15.39 28.79
N ILE A 152 1.00 16.40 28.94
CA ILE A 152 1.20 17.49 27.95
C ILE A 152 2.50 17.24 27.19
N HIS A 153 2.49 17.38 25.86
CA HIS A 153 3.65 17.14 25.00
C HIS A 153 4.68 18.29 25.04
N ARG A 154 4.21 19.54 25.06
CA ARG A 154 4.99 20.80 25.20
C ARG A 154 5.93 21.17 24.03
N ASP A 155 6.34 20.22 23.19
CA ASP A 155 7.16 20.47 22.00
C ASP A 155 6.60 19.72 20.77
N LEU A 156 5.28 19.80 20.57
CA LEU A 156 4.61 19.22 19.42
C LEU A 156 4.93 20.03 18.15
N LYS A 157 5.61 19.40 17.19
CA LYS A 157 6.00 20.03 15.92
C LYS A 157 6.10 19.00 14.80
N CYS A 158 6.17 19.44 13.54
CA CYS A 158 6.26 18.56 12.37
C CYS A 158 7.54 17.67 12.32
N ASP A 159 8.54 17.94 13.14
CA ASP A 159 9.72 17.08 13.35
C ASP A 159 9.46 15.94 14.34
N ASN A 160 8.59 16.16 15.32
CA ASN A 160 8.27 15.21 16.39
C ASN A 160 7.03 14.36 16.04
N ILE A 161 6.48 14.53 14.82
CA ILE A 161 5.41 13.72 14.25
C ILE A 161 6.02 12.93 13.08
N PHE A 162 5.86 11.61 13.11
CA PHE A 162 6.46 10.68 12.15
C PHE A 162 5.42 10.11 11.19
N VAL A 163 5.83 9.81 9.96
CA VAL A 163 4.92 9.36 8.90
C VAL A 163 5.16 7.88 8.57
N ASN A 164 4.08 7.10 8.50
CA ASN A 164 4.04 5.86 7.75
C ASN A 164 3.39 6.16 6.39
N GLY A 165 4.22 6.35 5.36
CA GLY A 165 3.76 6.71 4.02
C GLY A 165 3.00 5.61 3.27
N HIS A 166 3.19 4.34 3.63
CA HIS A 166 2.51 3.21 2.96
C HIS A 166 1.10 2.95 3.53
N LEU A 167 0.84 3.29 4.80
CA LEU A 167 -0.50 3.27 5.40
C LEU A 167 -1.19 4.65 5.40
N GLY A 168 -0.49 5.72 4.99
CA GLY A 168 -0.98 7.10 5.11
C GLY A 168 -1.17 7.56 6.56
N GLN A 169 -0.48 6.91 7.51
CA GLN A 169 -0.64 7.16 8.94
C GLN A 169 0.40 8.14 9.49
N VAL A 170 0.08 8.81 10.60
CA VAL A 170 1.02 9.66 11.34
C VAL A 170 0.96 9.37 12.84
N LYS A 171 2.10 9.47 13.51
CA LYS A 171 2.22 9.23 14.96
C LYS A 171 3.09 10.28 15.64
N ILE A 172 2.69 10.69 16.83
CA ILE A 172 3.42 11.62 17.70
C ILE A 172 4.52 10.86 18.44
N GLY A 173 5.74 11.40 18.48
CA GLY A 173 6.86 10.87 19.26
C GLY A 173 7.64 11.99 19.95
N ASP A 174 8.83 11.65 20.44
CA ASP A 174 9.77 12.55 21.14
C ASP A 174 9.18 13.31 22.35
N LEU A 175 8.72 12.56 23.36
CA LEU A 175 8.16 13.08 24.61
C LEU A 175 9.22 13.63 25.60
N GLY A 176 10.42 13.99 25.12
CA GLY A 176 11.56 14.38 25.96
C GLY A 176 11.39 15.68 26.75
N LEU A 177 10.32 16.43 26.47
CA LEU A 177 9.92 17.66 27.18
C LEU A 177 8.53 17.56 27.82
N ALA A 178 7.87 16.40 27.73
CA ALA A 178 6.51 16.21 28.21
C ALA A 178 6.40 16.35 29.74
N ALA A 179 5.22 16.74 30.23
CA ALA A 179 4.93 16.93 31.64
C ALA A 179 3.65 16.19 32.05
N ILE A 180 3.64 15.66 33.27
CA ILE A 180 2.47 15.05 33.92
C ILE A 180 1.91 16.06 34.92
N LEU A 181 0.67 16.53 34.72
CA LEU A 181 0.05 17.54 35.60
C LEU A 181 -0.54 16.91 36.86
N HIS A 182 0.22 16.90 37.96
CA HIS A 182 -0.27 16.46 39.28
C HIS A 182 -1.23 17.48 39.91
N GLY A 183 -2.49 17.47 39.47
CA GLY A 183 -3.55 18.36 39.94
C GLY A 183 -3.44 19.77 39.36
N SER A 184 -4.02 20.75 40.05
CA SER A 184 -4.07 22.16 39.62
C SER A 184 -2.75 22.92 39.79
N GLN A 185 -1.60 22.28 39.56
CA GLN A 185 -0.28 22.92 39.59
C GLN A 185 0.23 23.19 38.17
N PRO A 186 0.57 24.45 37.83
CA PRO A 186 1.17 24.79 36.54
C PRO A 186 2.59 24.23 36.39
N ALA A 187 2.99 23.94 35.15
CA ALA A 187 4.24 23.24 34.86
C ALA A 187 5.41 24.21 34.58
N HIS A 188 6.03 24.71 35.65
CA HIS A 188 7.14 25.68 35.62
C HIS A 188 8.33 25.26 34.74
N SER A 189 8.39 25.77 33.49
CA SER A 189 9.62 26.02 32.71
C SER A 189 9.32 26.42 31.27
N VAL A 190 10.00 27.46 30.78
CA VAL A 190 9.98 27.86 29.36
C VAL A 190 10.89 26.92 28.55
N ILE A 191 10.32 25.94 27.85
CA ILE A 191 11.03 25.02 26.95
C ILE A 191 10.14 24.71 25.73
N GLY A 192 10.74 24.54 24.56
CA GLY A 192 10.07 24.20 23.32
C GLY A 192 10.70 24.85 22.10
N THR A 193 10.07 24.69 20.94
CA THR A 193 10.47 25.31 19.67
C THR A 193 9.65 26.60 19.45
N PRO A 194 10.23 27.82 19.53
CA PRO A 194 9.49 29.09 19.64
C PRO A 194 8.41 29.35 18.57
N GLU A 195 8.57 28.77 17.39
CA GLU A 195 7.64 28.85 16.27
C GLU A 195 6.31 28.11 16.53
N PHE A 196 6.29 27.16 17.46
CA PHE A 196 5.13 26.34 17.86
C PHE A 196 4.64 26.66 19.27
N MET A 197 5.42 27.40 20.08
CA MET A 197 5.09 27.69 21.48
C MET A 197 3.92 28.67 21.60
N ALA A 198 2.94 28.31 22.43
CA ALA A 198 1.82 29.18 22.80
C ALA A 198 2.27 30.37 23.66
N PRO A 199 1.55 31.52 23.66
CA PRO A 199 1.94 32.70 24.45
C PRO A 199 1.99 32.42 25.96
N GLU A 200 1.02 31.67 26.50
CA GLU A 200 0.97 31.32 27.93
C GLU A 200 2.12 30.41 28.40
N LEU A 201 2.78 29.68 27.49
CA LEU A 201 3.95 28.85 27.80
C LEU A 201 5.19 29.68 28.24
N TYR A 202 5.17 31.00 28.01
CA TYR A 202 6.17 31.95 28.51
C TYR A 202 5.84 32.54 29.89
N GLU A 203 4.61 32.34 30.38
CA GLU A 203 4.11 32.88 31.66
C GLU A 203 4.11 31.82 32.78
N GLU A 204 4.63 30.63 32.48
CA GLU A 204 4.71 29.41 33.30
C GLU A 204 3.37 28.80 33.77
N GLU A 205 2.28 29.57 33.80
CA GLU A 205 0.92 29.08 34.06
C GLU A 205 0.20 28.65 32.76
N TYR A 206 0.16 27.35 32.49
CA TYR A 206 -0.50 26.77 31.32
C TYR A 206 -1.01 25.34 31.56
N ASN A 207 -1.87 24.89 30.66
CA ASN A 207 -2.49 23.55 30.65
C ASN A 207 -2.31 22.86 29.28
N GLU A 208 -3.03 21.77 29.04
CA GLU A 208 -2.93 20.92 27.85
C GLU A 208 -3.22 21.63 26.51
N LEU A 209 -3.87 22.80 26.55
CA LEU A 209 -4.21 23.61 25.38
C LEU A 209 -2.96 24.17 24.66
N VAL A 210 -1.77 24.17 25.27
CA VAL A 210 -0.51 24.54 24.57
C VAL A 210 -0.20 23.57 23.41
N ASP A 211 -0.55 22.29 23.56
CA ASP A 211 -0.40 21.30 22.48
C ASP A 211 -1.38 21.58 21.34
N VAL A 212 -2.55 22.18 21.64
CA VAL A 212 -3.55 22.57 20.62
C VAL A 212 -3.06 23.76 19.78
N TYR A 213 -2.39 24.74 20.40
CA TYR A 213 -1.73 25.84 19.68
C TYR A 213 -0.61 25.29 18.77
N SER A 214 0.22 24.42 19.33
CA SER A 214 1.31 23.75 18.63
C SER A 214 0.80 22.89 17.45
N PHE A 215 -0.34 22.21 17.63
CA PHE A 215 -1.07 21.50 16.58
C PHE A 215 -1.56 22.44 15.48
N GLY A 216 -2.13 23.61 15.84
CA GLY A 216 -2.50 24.66 14.88
C GLY A 216 -1.33 25.08 13.98
N MET A 217 -0.14 25.27 14.58
CA MET A 217 1.09 25.55 13.85
C MET A 217 1.57 24.37 12.98
N CYS A 218 1.37 23.12 13.41
CA CYS A 218 1.63 21.94 12.58
C CYS A 218 0.70 21.86 11.35
N VAL A 219 -0.59 22.16 11.49
CA VAL A 219 -1.54 22.18 10.36
C VAL A 219 -1.23 23.35 9.42
N LEU A 220 -0.80 24.50 9.96
CA LEU A 220 -0.30 25.63 9.17
C LEU A 220 0.92 25.27 8.31
N GLU A 221 1.94 24.61 8.89
CA GLU A 221 3.10 24.12 8.12
C GLU A 221 2.67 23.07 7.09
N MET A 222 1.80 22.13 7.46
CA MET A 222 1.29 21.10 6.54
C MET A 222 0.59 21.70 5.33
N LEU A 223 -0.28 22.70 5.49
CA LEU A 223 -0.97 23.32 4.35
C LEU A 223 -0.01 24.17 3.51
N THR A 224 0.68 25.12 4.14
CA THR A 224 1.44 26.16 3.42
C THR A 224 2.79 25.68 2.89
N SER A 225 3.31 24.55 3.39
CA SER A 225 4.66 24.05 3.10
C SER A 225 5.81 25.02 3.46
N ASP A 226 5.52 26.03 4.29
CA ASP A 226 6.46 27.02 4.84
C ASP A 226 6.47 26.94 6.37
N TYR A 227 7.57 27.38 6.97
CA TYR A 227 7.78 27.32 8.42
C TYR A 227 7.00 28.44 9.13
N PRO A 228 6.33 28.18 10.28
CA PRO A 228 5.71 29.24 11.05
C PRO A 228 6.73 30.31 11.44
N TYR A 229 6.38 31.58 11.27
CA TYR A 229 7.24 32.74 11.45
C TYR A 229 8.54 32.74 10.64
N SER A 230 8.57 32.13 9.45
CA SER A 230 9.69 32.20 8.48
C SER A 230 10.16 33.63 8.17
N GLU A 231 9.29 34.63 8.36
CA GLU A 231 9.61 36.06 8.20
C GLU A 231 10.26 36.72 9.43
N CYS A 232 10.61 35.96 10.47
CA CYS A 232 11.40 36.39 11.63
C CYS A 232 12.88 35.99 11.50
N THR A 233 13.78 36.88 11.93
CA THR A 233 15.25 36.62 11.88
C THR A 233 15.82 35.99 13.15
N ASN A 234 15.07 35.96 14.25
CA ASN A 234 15.51 35.42 15.54
C ASN A 234 14.32 35.13 16.49
N PRO A 235 14.49 34.26 17.51
CA PRO A 235 13.45 33.92 18.48
C PRO A 235 12.83 35.10 19.23
N ALA A 236 13.57 36.19 19.50
CA ALA A 236 13.02 37.35 20.20
C ALA A 236 11.99 38.12 19.35
N GLN A 237 12.10 38.07 18.02
CA GLN A 237 11.07 38.60 17.11
C GLN A 237 9.84 37.70 17.06
N ILE A 238 10.01 36.38 17.20
CA ILE A 238 8.90 35.41 17.29
C ILE A 238 8.14 35.61 18.59
N TYR A 239 8.83 35.56 19.73
CA TYR A 239 8.27 35.86 21.06
C TYR A 239 7.48 37.17 21.08
N LYS A 240 8.05 38.27 20.54
CA LYS A 240 7.37 39.57 20.45
C LYS A 240 6.13 39.57 19.54
N LYS A 241 6.06 38.71 18.52
CA LYS A 241 4.84 38.53 17.70
C LYS A 241 3.78 37.72 18.45
N VAL A 242 4.15 36.54 18.95
CA VAL A 242 3.28 35.61 19.69
C VAL A 242 2.61 36.32 20.86
N THR A 243 3.39 36.97 21.74
CA THR A 243 2.88 37.76 22.88
C THR A 243 2.09 39.01 22.51
N SER A 244 2.16 39.49 21.25
CA SER A 244 1.31 40.59 20.75
C SER A 244 0.15 40.12 19.88
N GLY A 245 -0.18 38.81 19.90
CA GLY A 245 -1.29 38.22 19.15
C GLY A 245 -1.09 38.23 17.63
N LYS A 246 0.14 38.39 17.14
CA LYS A 246 0.45 38.50 15.70
C LYS A 246 0.78 37.13 15.12
N LEU A 247 -0.14 36.59 14.33
CA LEU A 247 0.00 35.32 13.63
C LEU A 247 1.13 35.36 12.57
N PRO A 248 1.69 34.19 12.15
CA PRO A 248 2.68 34.09 11.09
C PRO A 248 2.22 34.68 9.75
N ALA A 249 3.16 35.17 8.93
CA ALA A 249 2.84 35.57 7.55
C ALA A 249 2.24 34.42 6.72
N ALA A 250 2.59 33.17 7.05
CA ALA A 250 2.03 31.97 6.42
C ALA A 250 0.50 31.83 6.60
N PHE A 251 -0.06 32.25 7.74
CA PHE A 251 -1.49 32.10 8.03
C PHE A 251 -2.38 32.85 7.03
N PHE A 252 -1.93 34.03 6.60
CA PHE A 252 -2.62 34.87 5.63
C PHE A 252 -2.47 34.41 4.17
N ARG A 253 -1.73 33.32 3.93
CA ARG A 253 -1.55 32.69 2.60
C ARG A 253 -2.33 31.37 2.44
N ILE A 254 -3.19 31.03 3.39
CA ILE A 254 -4.10 29.88 3.27
C ILE A 254 -5.26 30.30 2.36
N GLU A 255 -5.40 29.64 1.21
CA GLU A 255 -6.48 29.89 0.24
C GLU A 255 -7.83 29.29 0.69
N ASP A 256 -7.79 28.16 1.39
CA ASP A 256 -8.96 27.48 1.93
C ASP A 256 -9.50 28.21 3.18
N THR A 257 -10.68 28.82 3.05
CA THR A 257 -11.28 29.62 4.14
C THR A 257 -11.84 28.78 5.29
N GLU A 258 -12.05 27.47 5.13
CA GLU A 258 -12.40 26.59 6.25
C GLU A 258 -11.14 26.19 7.01
N ALA A 259 -10.08 25.83 6.30
CA ALA A 259 -8.78 25.50 6.88
C ALA A 259 -8.18 26.69 7.66
N GLN A 260 -8.30 27.90 7.12
CA GLN A 260 -7.85 29.13 7.79
C GLN A 260 -8.65 29.41 9.07
N LYS A 261 -9.98 29.19 9.07
CA LYS A 261 -10.82 29.31 10.28
C LYS A 261 -10.47 28.25 11.31
N PHE A 262 -10.24 27.00 10.88
CA PHE A 262 -9.87 25.88 11.74
C PHE A 262 -8.53 26.13 12.45
N ILE A 263 -7.48 26.53 11.72
CA ILE A 263 -6.22 26.95 12.34
C ILE A 263 -6.42 28.18 13.22
N GLY A 264 -7.25 29.14 12.80
CA GLY A 264 -7.59 30.32 13.59
C GLY A 264 -8.08 29.96 15.00
N LYS A 265 -9.00 29.00 15.12
CA LYS A 265 -9.48 28.47 16.42
C LYS A 265 -8.38 27.89 17.29
N CYS A 266 -7.33 27.33 16.70
CA CYS A 266 -6.20 26.76 17.45
C CYS A 266 -5.25 27.85 17.98
N LEU A 267 -5.21 29.04 17.35
CA LEU A 267 -4.20 30.08 17.62
C LEU A 267 -4.71 31.27 18.46
N ILE A 268 -5.92 31.18 19.01
CA ILE A 268 -6.48 32.15 19.99
C ILE A 268 -5.91 31.95 21.41
N ALA A 269 -6.26 32.87 22.32
CA ALA A 269 -5.88 32.80 23.73
C ALA A 269 -6.43 31.53 24.40
N ALA A 270 -5.68 30.98 25.36
CA ALA A 270 -5.99 29.68 25.97
C ALA A 270 -7.43 29.58 26.54
N ALA A 271 -7.94 30.64 27.16
CA ALA A 271 -9.28 30.67 27.74
C ALA A 271 -10.45 30.56 26.72
N GLU A 272 -10.18 30.79 25.42
CA GLU A 272 -11.16 30.62 24.33
C GLU A 272 -10.83 29.42 23.43
N ARG A 273 -9.66 28.80 23.60
CA ARG A 273 -9.14 27.78 22.69
C ARG A 273 -9.85 26.44 22.95
N PRO A 274 -10.46 25.81 21.93
CA PRO A 274 -11.13 24.53 22.09
C PRO A 274 -10.13 23.42 22.43
N SER A 275 -10.59 22.41 23.16
CA SER A 275 -9.82 21.20 23.44
C SER A 275 -9.54 20.39 22.17
N ALA A 276 -8.53 19.52 22.22
CA ALA A 276 -8.25 18.57 21.14
C ALA A 276 -9.47 17.68 20.81
N LYS A 277 -10.33 17.41 21.81
CA LYS A 277 -11.55 16.61 21.69
C LYS A 277 -12.66 17.34 20.94
N GLU A 278 -12.84 18.64 21.18
CA GLU A 278 -13.79 19.46 20.44
C GLU A 278 -13.35 19.67 18.99
N LEU A 279 -12.04 19.86 18.74
CA LEU A 279 -11.51 20.00 17.39
C LEU A 279 -11.69 18.76 16.50
N LEU A 280 -11.75 17.55 17.08
CA LEU A 280 -12.11 16.33 16.32
C LEU A 280 -13.52 16.39 15.71
N HIS A 281 -14.41 17.19 16.29
CA HIS A 281 -15.79 17.39 15.83
C HIS A 281 -15.97 18.67 14.99
N ASP A 282 -14.88 19.34 14.60
CA ASP A 282 -14.97 20.54 13.76
C ASP A 282 -15.44 20.22 12.32
N PRO A 283 -16.36 21.02 11.73
CA PRO A 283 -16.79 20.86 10.33
C PRO A 283 -15.65 20.77 9.30
N PHE A 284 -14.48 21.39 9.53
CA PHE A 284 -13.33 21.25 8.65
C PHE A 284 -12.77 19.82 8.60
N LEU A 285 -12.86 19.06 9.69
CA LEU A 285 -12.40 17.66 9.75
C LEU A 285 -13.52 16.64 9.47
N LEU A 286 -14.78 17.03 9.68
CA LEU A 286 -15.98 16.23 9.39
C LEU A 286 -16.52 16.40 7.95
N SER A 287 -16.04 17.39 7.20
CA SER A 287 -16.44 17.64 5.81
C SER A 287 -15.97 16.50 4.89
N ASN A 288 -16.90 15.59 4.62
CA ASN A 288 -16.68 14.34 3.92
C ASN A 288 -16.29 14.55 2.44
N ASP A 289 -15.08 14.12 2.07
CA ASP A 289 -14.62 13.93 0.69
C ASP A 289 -15.34 12.74 -0.02
N GLU A 290 -16.59 12.43 0.31
CA GLU A 290 -17.38 11.34 -0.26
C GLU A 290 -17.65 11.55 -1.76
N SER A 291 -17.78 12.82 -2.20
CA SER A 291 -17.83 13.19 -3.62
C SER A 291 -16.53 12.86 -4.38
N SER A 292 -15.42 12.67 -3.66
CA SER A 292 -14.15 12.14 -4.18
C SER A 292 -14.06 10.62 -4.01
N MET A 293 -14.64 10.02 -2.96
CA MET A 293 -14.69 8.55 -2.80
C MET A 293 -15.52 7.88 -3.89
N ALA A 294 -16.61 8.50 -4.34
CA ALA A 294 -17.35 8.07 -5.53
C ALA A 294 -16.51 8.05 -6.84
N LYS A 295 -15.35 8.71 -6.86
CA LYS A 295 -14.37 8.69 -7.98
C LYS A 295 -13.16 7.79 -7.72
N ILE A 296 -13.09 7.15 -6.55
CA ILE A 296 -12.11 6.13 -6.16
C ILE A 296 -12.85 4.83 -5.77
N GLY A 297 -13.94 4.53 -6.48
CA GLY A 297 -14.24 3.14 -6.81
C GLY A 297 -13.09 2.56 -7.63
N ILE A 298 -12.98 1.23 -7.68
CA ILE A 298 -11.90 0.53 -8.41
C ILE A 298 -11.86 1.08 -9.84
N GLN A 299 -10.80 1.84 -10.16
CA GLN A 299 -10.61 2.31 -11.52
C GLN A 299 -10.34 1.07 -12.38
N LYS A 300 -11.26 0.78 -13.31
CA LYS A 300 -10.95 -0.13 -14.43
C LYS A 300 -9.61 0.36 -15.01
N PRO A 301 -8.64 -0.53 -15.27
CA PRO A 301 -7.30 -0.12 -15.69
C PRO A 301 -7.42 0.83 -16.87
N PHE A 302 -6.86 2.03 -16.74
CA PHE A 302 -6.97 3.09 -17.74
C PHE A 302 -6.11 2.74 -18.95
N LEU A 303 -6.65 1.86 -19.80
CA LEU A 303 -6.12 1.59 -21.12
C LEU A 303 -6.27 2.87 -21.94
N ASN A 304 -5.16 3.57 -22.12
CA ASN A 304 -5.11 4.81 -22.86
C ASN A 304 -5.11 4.49 -24.36
N TYR A 305 -6.29 4.12 -24.90
CA TYR A 305 -6.45 3.61 -26.26
C TYR A 305 -5.81 4.53 -27.32
N SER A 306 -5.85 5.85 -27.13
CA SER A 306 -5.24 6.84 -28.03
C SER A 306 -3.72 7.06 -27.85
N GLU A 307 -3.07 6.37 -26.90
CA GLU A 307 -1.62 6.08 -26.94
C GLU A 307 -1.36 4.66 -27.48
N LEU A 308 -2.30 3.73 -27.29
CA LEU A 308 -2.20 2.38 -27.86
C LEU A 308 -2.20 2.41 -29.40
N GLU A 309 -3.07 3.23 -30.00
CA GLU A 309 -3.09 3.54 -31.44
C GLU A 309 -1.77 4.14 -31.94
N LYS A 310 -1.02 4.84 -31.08
CA LYS A 310 0.28 5.46 -31.42
C LYS A 310 1.45 4.47 -31.36
N LEU A 311 1.26 3.26 -30.83
CA LEU A 311 2.32 2.25 -30.85
C LEU A 311 2.62 1.75 -32.27
N GLN A 312 1.73 2.00 -33.24
CA GLN A 312 1.90 1.67 -34.66
C GLN A 312 2.57 0.30 -34.88
N LEU A 313 2.00 -0.74 -34.27
CA LEU A 313 2.11 -2.08 -34.82
C LEU A 313 1.57 -1.99 -36.25
N SER A 314 2.45 -2.20 -37.22
CA SER A 314 2.15 -1.88 -38.62
C SER A 314 1.16 -2.89 -39.18
N ASP A 315 -0.08 -2.44 -39.42
CA ASP A 315 -1.11 -3.15 -40.21
C ASP A 315 -0.76 -3.21 -41.72
N ASP A 316 0.52 -3.45 -42.03
CA ASP A 316 1.06 -3.74 -43.36
C ASP A 316 1.05 -5.26 -43.64
N LEU A 317 0.03 -5.99 -43.14
CA LEU A 317 -0.39 -7.23 -43.78
C LEU A 317 -1.23 -6.82 -45.02
N PRO A 318 -0.88 -7.29 -46.23
CA PRO A 318 -1.56 -6.84 -47.44
C PRO A 318 -2.98 -7.38 -47.48
N MET A 319 -3.99 -6.50 -47.48
CA MET A 319 -5.39 -6.87 -47.72
C MET A 319 -5.50 -7.74 -48.97
N THR A 320 -5.72 -9.04 -48.79
CA THR A 320 -5.98 -9.95 -49.89
C THR A 320 -7.34 -9.60 -50.51
N LYS A 321 -7.41 -9.64 -51.83
CA LYS A 321 -8.52 -9.05 -52.59
C LYS A 321 -9.72 -9.98 -52.68
N MET A 322 -10.26 -10.35 -51.52
CA MET A 322 -11.33 -11.33 -51.40
C MET A 322 -12.64 -10.79 -51.98
N SER A 323 -13.49 -11.71 -52.43
CA SER A 323 -14.86 -11.41 -52.85
C SER A 323 -15.78 -12.57 -52.46
N ILE A 324 -16.58 -12.38 -51.43
CA ILE A 324 -17.60 -13.35 -51.01
C ILE A 324 -18.90 -13.00 -51.73
N THR A 325 -19.57 -14.00 -52.30
CA THR A 325 -20.95 -13.84 -52.81
C THR A 325 -21.78 -15.04 -52.37
N GLY A 326 -23.01 -14.79 -51.91
CA GLY A 326 -23.88 -15.84 -51.41
C GLY A 326 -25.34 -15.69 -51.85
N LYS A 327 -26.10 -16.77 -51.64
CA LYS A 327 -27.56 -16.77 -51.74
C LYS A 327 -28.17 -17.52 -50.57
N LEU A 328 -29.16 -16.89 -49.94
CA LEU A 328 -30.04 -17.50 -48.94
C LEU A 328 -31.08 -18.36 -49.64
N ASN A 329 -31.19 -19.64 -49.27
CA ASN A 329 -32.23 -20.54 -49.76
C ASN A 329 -33.39 -20.57 -48.74
N SER A 330 -34.35 -19.66 -48.89
CA SER A 330 -35.43 -19.37 -47.92
C SER A 330 -36.55 -20.43 -47.85
N GLN A 331 -36.21 -21.70 -48.06
CA GLN A 331 -37.06 -22.86 -47.75
C GLN A 331 -36.44 -23.74 -46.66
N ASP A 332 -35.11 -23.73 -46.55
CA ASP A 332 -34.30 -24.64 -45.72
C ASP A 332 -33.31 -23.87 -44.81
N ASP A 333 -33.50 -22.55 -44.68
CA ASP A 333 -32.65 -21.55 -43.98
C ASP A 333 -31.12 -21.66 -44.22
N THR A 334 -30.73 -22.26 -45.34
CA THR A 334 -29.32 -22.52 -45.68
C THR A 334 -28.73 -21.39 -46.52
N ILE A 335 -27.56 -20.89 -46.10
CA ILE A 335 -26.80 -19.86 -46.83
C ILE A 335 -25.72 -20.53 -47.66
N PHE A 336 -25.84 -20.50 -48.99
CA PHE A 336 -24.78 -20.93 -49.88
C PHE A 336 -23.79 -19.77 -50.10
N LEU A 337 -22.64 -19.81 -49.42
CA LEU A 337 -21.53 -18.88 -49.63
C LEU A 337 -20.54 -19.44 -50.66
N LYS A 338 -20.21 -18.65 -51.68
CA LYS A 338 -19.13 -18.95 -52.62
C LYS A 338 -17.94 -18.03 -52.34
N VAL A 339 -17.08 -18.47 -51.43
CA VAL A 339 -15.81 -17.83 -51.10
C VAL A 339 -14.77 -18.20 -52.17
N LYS A 340 -13.97 -17.23 -52.62
CA LYS A 340 -12.82 -17.46 -53.50
C LYS A 340 -11.53 -17.14 -52.75
N ILE A 341 -10.93 -18.19 -52.19
CA ILE A 341 -9.66 -18.16 -51.44
C ILE A 341 -8.48 -18.18 -52.43
N SER A 342 -7.38 -17.49 -52.09
CA SER A 342 -6.10 -17.56 -52.79
C SER A 342 -5.16 -18.55 -52.09
N GLU A 343 -4.62 -19.55 -52.80
CA GLU A 343 -3.83 -20.69 -52.26
C GLU A 343 -2.50 -20.34 -51.52
N LYS A 344 -2.25 -19.08 -51.14
CA LYS A 344 -0.97 -18.65 -50.55
C LYS A 344 -1.03 -17.83 -49.27
N ASP A 345 -2.08 -17.03 -49.06
CA ASP A 345 -2.01 -15.92 -48.10
C ASP A 345 -3.23 -15.81 -47.15
N ASP A 346 -4.32 -16.57 -47.38
CA ASP A 346 -5.55 -16.51 -46.58
C ASP A 346 -5.64 -17.68 -45.57
N THR A 347 -5.85 -17.42 -44.27
CA THR A 347 -6.13 -18.49 -43.27
C THR A 347 -7.63 -18.63 -42.95
N PRO A 348 -8.10 -19.77 -42.40
CA PRO A 348 -9.50 -19.92 -41.98
C PRO A 348 -9.99 -18.87 -40.98
N VAL A 349 -9.09 -18.28 -40.19
CA VAL A 349 -9.40 -17.22 -39.22
C VAL A 349 -9.70 -15.89 -39.92
N ASP A 350 -8.90 -15.53 -40.92
CA ASP A 350 -9.10 -14.28 -41.68
C ASP A 350 -10.43 -14.31 -42.44
N VAL A 351 -10.76 -15.45 -43.05
CA VAL A 351 -12.05 -15.67 -43.73
C VAL A 351 -13.22 -15.58 -42.75
N ALA A 352 -13.07 -16.13 -41.53
CA ALA A 352 -14.11 -16.08 -40.51
C ALA A 352 -14.35 -14.66 -39.96
N ILE A 353 -13.29 -13.87 -39.74
CA ILE A 353 -13.38 -12.47 -39.32
C ILE A 353 -14.13 -11.63 -40.37
N GLU A 354 -13.76 -11.78 -41.65
CA GLU A 354 -14.42 -11.04 -42.73
C GLU A 354 -15.86 -11.53 -42.97
N MET A 355 -16.16 -12.82 -42.76
CA MET A 355 -17.53 -13.34 -42.77
C MET A 355 -18.39 -12.75 -41.65
N VAL A 356 -17.89 -12.63 -40.42
CA VAL A 356 -18.63 -12.01 -39.31
C VAL A 356 -18.92 -10.54 -39.61
N LYS A 357 -17.95 -9.82 -40.17
CA LYS A 357 -18.05 -8.41 -40.55
C LYS A 357 -19.02 -8.14 -41.71
N GLU A 358 -18.92 -8.88 -42.81
CA GLU A 358 -19.72 -8.63 -44.03
C GLU A 358 -21.12 -9.27 -44.00
N LEU A 359 -21.40 -10.19 -43.06
CA LEU A 359 -22.71 -10.84 -42.90
C LEU A 359 -23.44 -10.45 -41.59
N GLU A 360 -22.93 -9.45 -40.86
CA GLU A 360 -23.49 -8.92 -39.60
C GLU A 360 -23.78 -10.00 -38.54
N ILE A 361 -22.90 -11.00 -38.40
CA ILE A 361 -23.12 -12.13 -37.49
C ILE A 361 -22.83 -11.71 -36.04
N THR A 362 -23.87 -11.53 -35.23
CA THR A 362 -23.74 -11.13 -33.81
C THR A 362 -23.55 -12.28 -32.83
N ASP A 363 -23.85 -13.52 -33.25
CA ASP A 363 -24.15 -14.62 -32.33
C ASP A 363 -23.06 -15.72 -32.29
N LEU A 364 -21.96 -15.54 -33.04
CA LEU A 364 -20.85 -16.49 -33.12
C LEU A 364 -19.50 -15.76 -33.18
N GLU A 365 -18.54 -16.21 -32.37
CA GLU A 365 -17.15 -15.71 -32.41
C GLU A 365 -16.43 -16.18 -33.69
N PRO A 366 -15.57 -15.34 -34.31
CA PRO A 366 -14.81 -15.71 -35.51
C PRO A 366 -13.98 -17.00 -35.34
N SER A 367 -13.49 -17.31 -34.13
CA SER A 367 -12.74 -18.53 -33.86
C SER A 367 -13.53 -19.81 -34.07
N ASP A 368 -14.83 -19.81 -33.81
CA ASP A 368 -15.68 -21.00 -34.00
C ASP A 368 -16.06 -21.19 -35.48
N ILE A 369 -16.33 -20.09 -36.18
CA ILE A 369 -16.52 -20.10 -37.64
C ILE A 369 -15.24 -20.57 -38.35
N ALA A 370 -14.06 -20.07 -37.92
CA ALA A 370 -12.76 -20.49 -38.43
C ALA A 370 -12.51 -22.00 -38.23
N ARG A 371 -12.88 -22.52 -37.05
CA ARG A 371 -12.78 -23.95 -36.71
C ARG A 371 -13.72 -24.83 -37.54
N MET A 372 -14.90 -24.32 -37.93
CA MET A 372 -15.79 -24.99 -38.88
C MET A 372 -15.20 -25.00 -40.31
N ILE A 373 -14.62 -23.87 -40.75
CA ILE A 373 -13.95 -23.75 -42.05
C ILE A 373 -12.71 -24.66 -42.13
N GLU A 374 -11.86 -24.69 -41.09
CA GLU A 374 -10.68 -25.57 -41.02
C GLU A 374 -11.08 -27.05 -41.04
N GLY A 375 -12.19 -27.41 -40.37
CA GLY A 375 -12.75 -28.77 -40.40
C GLY A 375 -13.11 -29.22 -41.82
N GLU A 376 -13.89 -28.42 -42.55
CA GLU A 376 -14.32 -28.76 -43.92
C GLU A 376 -13.13 -28.76 -44.91
N ILE A 377 -12.20 -27.81 -44.79
CA ILE A 377 -10.96 -27.80 -45.59
C ILE A 377 -10.12 -29.06 -45.31
N SER A 378 -10.03 -29.50 -44.07
CA SER A 378 -9.26 -30.70 -43.70
C SER A 378 -9.84 -32.00 -44.28
N VAL A 379 -11.16 -32.08 -44.46
CA VAL A 379 -11.83 -33.21 -45.13
C VAL A 379 -11.51 -33.24 -46.64
N LEU A 380 -11.38 -32.07 -47.27
CA LEU A 380 -11.16 -31.94 -48.71
C LEU A 380 -9.68 -31.98 -49.12
N LEU A 381 -8.79 -31.43 -48.28
CA LEU A 381 -7.36 -31.27 -48.54
C LEU A 381 -6.53 -31.75 -47.32
N PRO A 382 -6.37 -33.07 -47.11
CA PRO A 382 -5.72 -33.62 -45.91
C PRO A 382 -4.26 -33.16 -45.67
N ASN A 383 -3.60 -32.61 -46.69
CA ASN A 383 -2.21 -32.15 -46.63
C ASN A 383 -2.07 -30.62 -46.44
N TRP A 384 -3.17 -29.87 -46.31
CA TRP A 384 -3.18 -28.40 -46.17
C TRP A 384 -2.26 -27.91 -45.03
N ARG A 385 -2.21 -28.66 -43.92
CA ARG A 385 -1.56 -28.27 -42.66
C ARG A 385 -0.03 -28.38 -42.64
N ASN A 386 0.62 -28.70 -43.76
CA ASN A 386 2.07 -28.92 -43.85
C ASN A 386 2.86 -27.66 -44.29
N SER A 387 2.33 -26.47 -44.05
CA SER A 387 3.04 -25.20 -44.21
C SER A 387 2.55 -24.18 -43.18
N ASN A 388 3.51 -23.51 -42.53
CA ASN A 388 3.35 -22.40 -41.57
C ASN A 388 2.74 -22.73 -40.20
N CYS A 389 3.56 -23.30 -39.30
CA CYS A 389 3.49 -23.04 -37.86
C CYS A 389 4.89 -22.66 -37.34
N PRO A 390 4.99 -21.57 -36.56
CA PRO A 390 5.91 -21.53 -35.42
C PRO A 390 5.13 -21.37 -34.11
N ASP A 391 5.36 -22.24 -33.14
CA ASP A 391 4.67 -22.21 -31.85
C ASP A 391 5.10 -21.02 -30.97
N SER A 392 4.14 -20.16 -30.59
CA SER A 392 4.06 -19.66 -29.21
C SER A 392 2.73 -18.96 -28.90
N CYS A 393 1.90 -19.57 -28.05
CA CYS A 393 1.22 -18.82 -26.99
C CYS A 393 0.77 -19.78 -25.87
N HIS A 394 1.59 -19.97 -24.85
CA HIS A 394 1.12 -20.59 -23.60
C HIS A 394 0.30 -19.55 -22.82
N THR A 395 -1.00 -19.76 -22.77
CA THR A 395 -1.93 -18.96 -21.96
C THR A 395 -1.68 -19.17 -20.48
N SER A 396 -1.22 -18.11 -19.80
CA SER A 396 -1.17 -18.07 -18.33
C SER A 396 -2.57 -17.84 -17.77
N SER A 397 -3.33 -18.92 -17.59
CA SER A 397 -4.59 -18.89 -16.84
C SER A 397 -4.31 -18.54 -15.37
N TYR A 398 -4.93 -17.45 -14.91
CA TYR A 398 -5.30 -17.28 -13.50
C TYR A 398 -6.78 -17.62 -13.40
N ASN A 399 -7.09 -18.85 -12.99
CA ASN A 399 -8.43 -19.23 -12.57
C ASN A 399 -8.54 -19.01 -11.05
N ASP A 400 -9.57 -18.28 -10.62
CA ASP A 400 -9.92 -18.13 -9.21
C ASP A 400 -11.45 -18.05 -9.08
N ASP A 401 -12.13 -19.21 -9.05
CA ASP A 401 -13.43 -19.35 -8.40
C ASP A 401 -13.81 -20.84 -8.13
N LYS A 402 -13.77 -21.20 -6.83
CA LYS A 402 -14.74 -22.02 -6.07
C LYS A 402 -15.17 -23.46 -6.49
N ASP A 403 -14.93 -24.35 -5.53
CA ASP A 403 -15.92 -25.23 -4.85
C ASP A 403 -16.54 -26.48 -5.54
N ASN A 404 -16.11 -27.64 -5.01
CA ASN A 404 -16.91 -28.83 -4.60
C ASN A 404 -17.30 -29.99 -5.59
N GLU A 405 -16.66 -31.14 -5.32
CA GLU A 405 -17.22 -32.52 -5.14
C GLU A 405 -17.95 -33.29 -6.28
N ASP A 406 -17.21 -34.17 -6.99
CA ASP A 406 -17.23 -35.67 -6.97
C ASP A 406 -18.58 -36.48 -6.92
N PRO A 407 -18.64 -37.83 -7.12
CA PRO A 407 -17.61 -38.82 -7.56
C PRO A 407 -18.01 -39.87 -8.65
N GLN A 408 -17.01 -40.66 -9.08
CA GLN A 408 -17.09 -42.07 -9.58
C GLN A 408 -17.66 -42.34 -11.02
N HIS A 409 -17.30 -43.42 -11.75
CA HIS A 409 -16.61 -44.70 -11.43
C HIS A 409 -15.90 -45.38 -12.65
N HIS A 410 -14.93 -46.30 -12.40
CA HIS A 410 -14.27 -47.29 -13.31
C HIS A 410 -13.20 -46.82 -14.34
N PHE A 411 -11.93 -47.29 -14.32
CA PHE A 411 -11.32 -48.63 -14.66
C PHE A 411 -11.30 -48.91 -16.20
N HIS A 412 -10.24 -49.41 -16.89
CA HIS A 412 -9.15 -50.35 -16.51
C HIS A 412 -7.95 -50.39 -17.54
N SER A 413 -6.73 -50.82 -17.12
CA SER A 413 -5.72 -51.60 -17.91
C SER A 413 -4.81 -50.94 -19.01
N ILE A 414 -3.64 -51.43 -19.50
CA ILE A 414 -2.59 -52.47 -19.13
C ILE A 414 -1.29 -52.29 -20.02
N SER A 415 -0.08 -52.68 -19.53
CA SER A 415 1.21 -52.89 -20.27
C SER A 415 1.96 -51.62 -20.81
N SER A 416 3.29 -51.54 -21.06
CA SER A 416 4.42 -52.51 -21.19
C SER A 416 5.77 -51.86 -20.71
N CYS A 417 6.64 -52.50 -19.92
CA CYS A 417 7.85 -53.31 -20.28
C CYS A 417 9.19 -52.58 -20.62
N SER A 418 10.25 -52.86 -19.83
CA SER A 418 11.72 -52.65 -20.05
C SER A 418 12.25 -51.21 -20.19
N SER A 419 13.45 -50.83 -19.71
CA SER A 419 14.50 -51.41 -18.83
C SER A 419 15.41 -50.24 -18.36
N SER A 420 16.11 -50.21 -17.23
CA SER A 420 17.02 -51.22 -16.65
C SER A 420 17.38 -50.98 -15.16
N LEU A 421 17.76 -52.04 -14.43
CA LEU A 421 18.72 -52.20 -13.30
C LEU A 421 19.05 -50.99 -12.37
N GLU A 422 19.18 -51.12 -11.03
CA GLU A 422 18.97 -52.24 -10.09
C GLU A 422 18.97 -51.74 -8.61
N SER A 423 18.29 -52.45 -7.69
CA SER A 423 18.69 -52.80 -6.29
C SER A 423 19.19 -51.71 -5.28
N ILE A 424 18.80 -51.67 -3.98
CA ILE A 424 17.92 -52.56 -3.16
C ILE A 424 17.52 -51.91 -1.78
N ILE A 425 16.25 -52.10 -1.32
CA ILE A 425 15.68 -52.17 0.07
C ILE A 425 15.98 -51.04 1.10
N GLY A 426 15.08 -50.57 1.99
CA GLY A 426 13.65 -50.86 2.35
C GLY A 426 13.39 -50.53 3.86
N SER A 427 12.25 -50.02 4.37
CA SER A 427 10.90 -50.62 4.66
C SER A 427 10.03 -49.55 5.39
N VAL A 428 8.77 -49.15 5.07
CA VAL A 428 7.40 -49.80 5.06
C VAL A 428 6.84 -50.08 6.48
N ASN A 429 5.60 -49.76 6.95
CA ASN A 429 4.22 -49.35 6.45
C ASN A 429 3.75 -47.93 6.97
N ARG A 430 2.54 -47.33 6.83
CA ARG A 430 1.07 -47.66 6.55
C ARG A 430 0.23 -48.12 7.80
N VAL A 431 -1.11 -47.96 8.03
CA VAL A 431 -2.42 -47.90 7.27
C VAL A 431 -3.51 -47.06 8.05
N ASP A 432 -4.84 -47.01 7.74
CA ASP A 432 -5.65 -46.00 6.96
C ASP A 432 -7.16 -45.92 7.45
N ASP A 433 -8.19 -45.64 6.60
CA ASP A 433 -9.70 -45.73 6.72
C ASP A 433 -10.55 -44.59 7.44
N LEU A 434 -11.90 -44.31 7.35
CA LEU A 434 -13.19 -44.48 6.53
C LEU A 434 -14.35 -43.61 7.21
N LEU A 435 -15.68 -43.36 6.88
CA LEU A 435 -16.74 -43.63 5.83
C LEU A 435 -18.12 -42.80 6.00
N ASN A 436 -18.82 -42.42 4.90
CA ASN A 436 -20.32 -42.33 4.58
C ASN A 436 -21.44 -41.37 5.18
N GLY A 437 -22.45 -40.99 4.33
CA GLY A 437 -23.82 -40.43 4.68
C GLY A 437 -24.74 -39.95 3.47
N TYR A 438 -26.12 -39.88 3.57
CA TYR A 438 -27.09 -39.57 2.45
C TYR A 438 -28.49 -38.93 2.83
N HIS A 439 -29.18 -38.27 1.84
CA HIS A 439 -30.67 -38.22 1.49
C HIS A 439 -31.61 -36.94 1.53
N TRP A 440 -32.25 -36.68 0.35
CA TRP A 440 -33.65 -36.22 -0.04
C TRP A 440 -34.33 -34.82 0.17
N LEU A 441 -34.48 -34.09 -0.97
CA LEU A 441 -35.62 -33.34 -1.61
C LEU A 441 -36.84 -32.71 -0.87
N HIS A 442 -37.08 -31.40 -1.14
CA HIS A 442 -38.25 -30.76 -1.83
C HIS A 442 -38.30 -29.23 -1.51
N GLY A 443 -38.62 -28.26 -2.38
CA GLY A 443 -38.77 -28.19 -3.85
C GLY A 443 -39.68 -27.01 -4.30
N MET A 444 -39.38 -26.32 -5.42
CA MET A 444 -40.32 -25.46 -6.19
C MET A 444 -39.76 -25.08 -7.60
N SER A 445 -40.64 -24.76 -8.54
CA SER A 445 -40.37 -24.55 -9.99
C SER A 445 -40.24 -23.05 -10.38
N PRO A 446 -39.81 -22.65 -11.61
CA PRO A 446 -40.72 -22.71 -12.79
C PRO A 446 -40.12 -22.83 -14.22
N LEU A 447 -41.00 -23.26 -15.14
CA LEU A 447 -41.10 -22.93 -16.60
C LEU A 447 -40.13 -23.52 -17.66
N SER A 448 -40.68 -23.59 -18.89
CA SER A 448 -40.18 -24.20 -20.14
C SER A 448 -40.32 -23.20 -21.31
N LEU A 449 -39.60 -23.28 -22.43
CA LEU A 449 -39.73 -24.23 -23.56
C LEU A 449 -38.47 -24.20 -24.50
N PRO A 450 -38.32 -25.10 -25.51
CA PRO A 450 -37.05 -25.39 -26.20
C PRO A 450 -37.06 -25.11 -27.73
N PRO A 451 -36.54 -25.94 -28.67
CA PRO A 451 -35.16 -25.88 -29.19
C PRO A 451 -35.03 -25.86 -30.75
N THR A 452 -33.82 -25.61 -31.28
CA THR A 452 -33.40 -26.13 -32.62
C THR A 452 -31.87 -26.24 -32.76
N THR A 453 -31.36 -26.68 -33.92
CA THR A 453 -30.32 -27.72 -33.97
C THR A 453 -29.31 -27.59 -35.12
N ILE A 454 -28.04 -27.93 -34.82
CA ILE A 454 -26.92 -28.41 -35.66
C ILE A 454 -27.11 -28.34 -37.19
N ALA A 455 -26.19 -27.64 -37.88
CA ALA A 455 -25.92 -27.82 -39.29
C ALA A 455 -24.58 -28.55 -39.52
N THR A 456 -24.57 -29.47 -40.49
CA THR A 456 -23.35 -30.12 -41.04
C THR A 456 -23.21 -29.74 -42.49
N CYS A 457 -21.98 -29.74 -43.03
CA CYS A 457 -21.75 -29.60 -44.46
C CYS A 457 -21.22 -30.93 -45.04
N GLU A 458 -21.44 -31.12 -46.34
CA GLU A 458 -20.77 -32.13 -47.16
C GLU A 458 -20.38 -31.47 -48.48
N VAL A 459 -19.10 -31.17 -48.70
CA VAL A 459 -18.65 -30.60 -49.97
C VAL A 459 -18.47 -31.70 -51.04
N CYS A 460 -19.48 -31.82 -51.91
CA CYS A 460 -19.38 -32.60 -53.14
C CYS A 460 -18.41 -31.97 -54.16
N LYS A 461 -17.43 -32.78 -54.59
CA LYS A 461 -16.34 -32.42 -55.51
C LYS A 461 -16.76 -32.60 -56.98
N CYS A 462 -16.48 -31.59 -57.82
CA CYS A 462 -16.51 -31.70 -59.29
C CYS A 462 -15.43 -30.81 -59.93
N GLU A 463 -15.09 -31.15 -61.18
CA GLU A 463 -14.17 -30.41 -62.07
C GLU A 463 -14.86 -29.19 -62.75
#